data_AF-A0A1D1V2Y3-F1
#
_entry.id   AF-A0A1D1V2Y3-F1
#
_cell.length_a   1.000
_cell.length_b   1.000
_cell.length_c   1.000
_cell.angle_alpha   90.00
_cell.angle_beta   90.00
_cell.angle_gamma   90.00
#
_symmetry.space_group_name_H-M   'P 1'
#
loop_
_entity.id
_entity.type
_entity.pdbx_description
1 polymer ?
#
loop_
_entity_poly.entity_id
_entity_poly.type
_entity_poly.pdbx_seq_one_letter_code
_entity_poly.pdbx_strand_id
1 'polypeptide(L)'
;MNHPGEIRNGYTPVLDCHTAHIACKFTEIKEKIDRRTGKAIEEAPKFIKSGGTAMVNLVPTKPLCVEALSEYPPLGRFAVRDMRQTVKSMPYLEDMACSFLVQVAVGVIKEVTKKEPSFTKVVKTAEKAG
;
A
#
# COMPACT_ATOMS: atom_id res chain seq x y z
N MET A 1 -17.78 4.95 -2.95
CA MET A 1 -17.58 3.49 -2.95
C MET A 1 -17.88 3.02 -1.54
N ASN A 2 -18.88 2.15 -1.36
CA ASN A 2 -19.35 1.77 -0.04
C ASN A 2 -18.69 0.46 0.37
N HIS A 3 -17.54 0.52 1.03
CA HIS A 3 -17.08 -0.62 1.83
C HIS A 3 -17.96 -0.65 3.10
N PRO A 4 -18.77 -1.69 3.33
CA PRO A 4 -19.71 -1.76 4.44
C PRO A 4 -19.06 -2.17 5.78
N GLY A 5 -17.72 -2.25 5.82
CA GLY A 5 -16.95 -2.60 7.00
C GLY A 5 -16.17 -1.41 7.59
N GLU A 6 -15.62 -1.64 8.78
CA GLU A 6 -14.61 -0.78 9.39
C GLU A 6 -13.22 -1.33 9.04
N ILE A 7 -12.36 -0.51 8.45
CA ILE A 7 -10.95 -0.89 8.22
C ILE A 7 -10.23 -0.80 9.56
N ARG A 8 -9.52 -1.87 9.95
CA ARG A 8 -8.77 -1.98 11.20
C ARG A 8 -7.34 -2.46 10.93
N ASN A 9 -6.44 -2.27 11.89
CA ASN A 9 -5.09 -2.84 11.83
C ASN A 9 -5.19 -4.37 11.66
N GLY A 10 -4.36 -4.94 10.79
CA GLY A 10 -4.41 -6.34 10.38
C GLY A 10 -5.34 -6.65 9.19
N TYR A 11 -6.08 -5.68 8.66
CA TYR A 11 -6.91 -5.87 7.45
C TYR A 11 -6.04 -6.17 6.22
N THR A 12 -6.45 -7.15 5.40
CA THR A 12 -5.68 -7.65 4.24
C THR A 12 -6.44 -7.53 2.92
N PRO A 13 -6.62 -6.32 2.37
CA PRO A 13 -7.22 -6.14 1.03
C PRO A 13 -6.22 -6.45 -0.08
N VAL A 14 -6.71 -6.45 -1.32
CA VAL A 14 -5.85 -6.54 -2.50
C VAL A 14 -5.67 -5.16 -3.12
N LEU A 15 -4.43 -4.80 -3.42
CA LEU A 15 -4.08 -3.55 -4.11
C LEU A 15 -3.89 -3.81 -5.59
N ASP A 16 -4.46 -2.94 -6.41
CA ASP A 16 -4.13 -2.80 -7.82
C ASP A 16 -3.20 -1.60 -8.01
N CYS A 17 -1.97 -1.86 -8.43
CA CYS A 17 -1.00 -0.84 -8.82
C CYS A 17 -0.56 -1.11 -10.25
N HIS A 18 -0.99 -0.26 -11.20
CA HIS A 18 -0.80 -0.49 -12.64
C HIS A 18 -1.33 -1.87 -13.09
N THR A 19 -0.43 -2.82 -13.35
CA THR A 19 -0.73 -4.20 -13.77
C THR A 19 -0.56 -5.21 -12.65
N ALA A 20 -0.04 -4.81 -11.48
CA ALA A 20 0.19 -5.66 -10.34
C ALA A 20 -1.08 -5.75 -9.47
N HIS A 21 -1.51 -6.98 -9.18
CA HIS A 21 -2.63 -7.29 -8.28
C HIS A 21 -2.09 -8.11 -7.10
N ILE A 22 -1.86 -7.45 -5.96
CA ILE A 22 -1.12 -8.03 -4.82
C ILE A 22 -1.86 -7.78 -3.50
N ALA A 23 -2.01 -8.81 -2.67
CA ALA A 23 -2.57 -8.68 -1.33
C ALA A 23 -1.58 -7.95 -0.43
N CYS A 24 -2.05 -6.98 0.35
CA CYS A 24 -1.22 -6.25 1.30
C CYS A 24 -1.88 -6.23 2.68
N LYS A 25 -1.08 -6.26 3.74
CA LYS A 25 -1.56 -6.21 5.13
C LYS A 25 -1.42 -4.80 5.67
N PHE A 26 -2.52 -4.22 6.15
CA PHE A 26 -2.52 -2.98 6.90
C PHE A 26 -1.85 -3.25 8.25
N THR A 27 -0.67 -2.67 8.47
CA THR A 27 0.13 -2.90 9.68
C THR A 27 -0.34 -1.97 10.78
N GLU A 28 -0.39 -0.67 10.48
CA GLU A 28 -0.85 0.38 11.39
C GLU A 28 -1.57 1.49 10.62
N ILE A 29 -2.54 2.13 11.28
CA ILE A 29 -3.11 3.40 10.83
C ILE A 29 -2.40 4.50 11.64
N LYS A 30 -1.63 5.35 10.97
CA LYS A 30 -0.84 6.42 11.61
C LYS A 30 -1.72 7.59 12.05
N GLU A 31 -2.53 8.10 11.14
CA GLU A 31 -3.35 9.29 11.36
C GLU A 31 -4.60 9.24 10.48
N LYS A 32 -5.72 9.72 11.00
CA LYS A 32 -6.94 9.98 10.23
C LYS A 32 -6.88 11.40 9.72
N ILE A 33 -7.09 11.60 8.42
CA ILE A 33 -6.96 12.91 7.78
C ILE A 33 -8.34 13.40 7.33
N ASP A 34 -8.66 14.67 7.58
CA ASP A 34 -9.84 15.32 7.00
C ASP A 34 -9.61 15.57 5.51
N ARG A 35 -10.44 14.95 4.65
CA ARG A 35 -10.39 15.13 3.20
C ARG A 35 -10.62 16.59 2.77
N ARG A 36 -11.32 17.41 3.55
CA ARG A 36 -11.61 18.82 3.20
C ARG A 36 -10.48 19.77 3.59
N THR A 37 -9.81 19.54 4.72
CA THR A 37 -8.79 20.46 5.25
C THR A 37 -7.36 19.95 5.16
N GLY A 38 -7.16 18.66 4.84
CA GLY A 38 -5.85 18.02 4.76
C GLY A 38 -5.16 17.82 6.13
N LYS A 39 -5.86 18.09 7.24
CA LYS A 39 -5.31 18.02 8.59
C LYS A 39 -5.58 16.67 9.25
N ALA A 40 -4.68 16.23 10.13
CA ALA A 40 -4.93 15.13 11.05
C ALA A 40 -6.11 15.48 11.97
N ILE A 41 -7.09 14.58 12.04
CA ILE A 41 -8.23 14.61 12.98
C ILE A 41 -7.88 13.84 14.25
N GLU A 42 -7.20 12.71 14.10
CA GLU A 42 -7.00 11.70 15.13
C GLU A 42 -5.72 10.92 14.82
N GLU A 43 -4.76 10.90 15.74
CA GLU A 43 -3.55 10.08 15.66
C GLU A 43 -3.85 8.66 16.15
N ALA A 44 -3.27 7.65 15.50
CA ALA A 44 -3.45 6.22 15.79
C ALA A 44 -4.92 5.75 15.98
N PRO A 45 -5.86 6.07 15.06
CA PRO A 45 -7.26 5.71 15.19
C PRO A 45 -7.45 4.18 15.16
N LYS A 46 -8.33 3.65 16.03
CA LYS A 46 -8.58 2.19 16.11
C LYS A 46 -9.28 1.60 14.87
N PHE A 47 -9.98 2.43 14.10
CA PHE A 47 -10.66 2.03 12.87
C PHE A 47 -10.93 3.22 11.95
N ILE A 48 -11.03 2.96 10.64
CA ILE A 48 -11.47 3.92 9.63
C ILE A 48 -12.84 3.48 9.10
N LYS A 49 -13.81 4.40 9.10
CA LYS A 49 -15.13 4.20 8.47
C LYS A 49 -15.12 4.61 7.00
N SER A 50 -16.05 4.06 6.22
CA SER A 50 -16.28 4.44 4.82
C SER A 50 -16.35 5.96 4.64
N GLY A 51 -15.67 6.46 3.60
CA GLY A 51 -15.56 7.90 3.31
C GLY A 51 -14.46 8.66 4.07
N GLY A 52 -13.82 8.04 5.06
CA GLY A 52 -12.64 8.60 5.72
C GLY A 52 -11.38 8.58 4.83
N THR A 53 -10.44 9.45 5.14
CA THR A 53 -9.06 9.41 4.63
C THR A 53 -8.13 9.14 5.81
N ALA A 54 -7.06 8.38 5.61
CA ALA A 54 -6.05 8.13 6.64
C ALA A 54 -4.67 7.86 6.03
N MET A 55 -3.62 8.15 6.78
CA MET A 55 -2.30 7.60 6.55
C MET A 55 -2.23 6.21 7.18
N VAL A 56 -1.81 5.21 6.42
CA VAL A 56 -1.62 3.83 6.88
C VAL A 56 -0.27 3.31 6.41
N ASN A 57 0.38 2.49 7.24
CA ASN A 57 1.46 1.64 6.73
C ASN A 57 0.86 0.31 6.32
N LEU A 58 1.15 -0.14 5.11
CA LEU A 58 0.82 -1.48 4.65
C LEU A 58 2.09 -2.16 4.12
N VAL A 59 2.13 -3.48 4.29
CA VAL A 59 3.22 -4.35 3.83
C VAL A 59 2.65 -5.28 2.77
N PRO A 60 3.22 -5.34 1.55
CA PRO A 60 2.77 -6.25 0.51
C PRO A 60 3.18 -7.68 0.83
N THR A 61 2.33 -8.65 0.52
CA THR A 61 2.60 -10.09 0.74
C THR A 61 3.53 -10.71 -0.31
N LYS A 62 3.84 -9.97 -1.36
CA LYS A 62 4.74 -10.36 -2.46
C LYS A 62 5.60 -9.15 -2.84
N PRO A 63 6.79 -9.35 -3.43
CA PRO A 63 7.60 -8.25 -3.96
C PRO A 63 6.78 -7.39 -4.92
N LEU A 64 6.71 -6.08 -4.65
CA LEU A 64 5.95 -5.10 -5.41
C LEU A 64 6.85 -3.89 -5.65
N CYS A 65 7.04 -3.52 -6.91
CA CYS A 65 7.69 -2.25 -7.27
C CYS A 65 6.65 -1.13 -7.21
N VAL A 66 6.80 -0.24 -6.23
CA VAL A 66 6.00 0.97 -6.05
C VAL A 66 6.92 2.16 -5.83
N GLU A 67 6.46 3.34 -6.24
CA GLU A 67 7.22 4.58 -6.15
C GLU A 67 6.37 5.70 -5.54
N ALA A 68 7.02 6.69 -4.95
CA ALA A 68 6.34 7.86 -4.40
C ALA A 68 5.65 8.66 -5.52
N LEU A 69 4.46 9.22 -5.25
CA LEU A 69 3.69 10.00 -6.22
C LEU A 69 4.48 11.20 -6.78
N SER A 70 5.39 11.77 -5.98
CA SER A 70 6.29 12.86 -6.37
C SER A 70 7.44 12.45 -7.28
N GLU A 71 7.92 11.21 -7.18
CA GLU A 71 9.01 10.67 -8.00
C GLU A 71 8.47 10.11 -9.32
N TYR A 72 7.44 9.26 -9.24
CA TYR A 72 6.86 8.63 -10.42
C TYR A 72 5.31 8.58 -10.31
N PRO A 73 4.62 9.64 -10.78
CA PRO A 73 3.16 9.77 -10.68
C PRO A 73 2.31 8.58 -11.17
N PRO A 74 2.74 7.77 -12.17
CA PRO A 74 2.02 6.55 -12.55
C PRO A 74 1.99 5.50 -11.44
N LEU A 75 3.15 5.11 -10.90
CA LEU A 75 3.25 4.06 -9.87
C LEU A 75 2.80 4.54 -8.48
N GLY A 76 2.77 5.85 -8.25
CA GLY A 76 2.29 6.45 -7.00
C GLY A 76 0.78 6.41 -6.77
N ARG A 77 0.00 5.73 -7.62
CA ARG A 77 -1.47 5.58 -7.50
C ARG A 77 -1.88 4.12 -7.45
N PHE A 78 -2.76 3.78 -6.53
CA PHE A 78 -3.30 2.43 -6.38
C PHE A 78 -4.79 2.43 -6.02
N ALA A 79 -5.50 1.38 -6.42
CA ALA A 79 -6.85 1.09 -5.96
C ALA A 79 -6.82 -0.01 -4.90
N VAL A 80 -7.73 0.05 -3.93
CA VAL A 80 -7.88 -0.96 -2.88
C VAL A 80 -9.17 -1.72 -3.14
N ARG A 81 -9.08 -3.01 -3.48
CA ARG A 81 -10.23 -3.91 -3.67
C ARG A 81 -10.43 -4.77 -2.42
N ASP A 82 -11.60 -4.61 -1.81
CA ASP A 82 -12.17 -5.54 -0.84
C ASP A 82 -12.83 -6.70 -1.60
N MET A 83 -12.13 -7.83 -1.69
CA MET A 83 -12.77 -9.10 -1.95
C MET A 83 -13.13 -9.73 -0.60
N ARG A 84 -14.43 -9.78 -0.27
CA ARG A 84 -14.98 -10.50 0.90
C ARG A 84 -14.79 -12.02 0.87
N GLN A 85 -13.91 -12.52 0.01
CA GLN A 85 -13.38 -13.87 0.01
C GLN A 85 -11.89 -13.84 -0.40
N THR A 86 -10.98 -14.10 0.53
CA THR A 86 -9.86 -15.00 0.23
C THR A 86 -9.25 -15.62 1.48
N VAL A 87 -9.25 -16.95 1.44
CA VAL A 87 -8.56 -17.94 2.28
C VAL A 87 -7.14 -17.58 2.77
N LYS A 88 -6.86 -18.04 4.00
CA LYS A 88 -5.53 -18.38 4.59
C LYS A 88 -4.29 -17.81 3.89
N SER A 89 -3.68 -16.78 4.47
CA SER A 89 -2.31 -16.38 4.17
C SER A 89 -1.29 -17.42 4.64
N MET A 90 -0.64 -18.10 3.69
CA MET A 90 0.58 -18.89 3.90
C MET A 90 1.75 -17.95 4.26
N PRO A 91 2.66 -18.30 5.18
CA PRO A 91 3.74 -17.40 5.58
C PRO A 91 4.85 -17.30 4.52
N TYR A 92 5.08 -16.10 3.99
CA TYR A 92 6.27 -15.70 3.22
C TYR A 92 6.72 -14.28 3.62
N LEU A 93 8.03 -14.03 3.57
CA LEU A 93 8.78 -12.91 4.14
C LEU A 93 9.83 -12.40 3.10
N GLU A 94 10.53 -11.27 3.29
CA GLU A 94 10.39 -10.21 4.31
C GLU A 94 10.13 -8.83 3.65
N ASP A 95 9.32 -8.01 4.32
CA ASP A 95 9.46 -6.55 4.48
C ASP A 95 9.76 -5.65 3.26
N MET A 96 8.68 -5.00 2.81
CA MET A 96 8.72 -3.63 2.27
C MET A 96 7.66 -2.82 3.03
N ALA A 97 8.09 -1.97 3.97
CA ALA A 97 7.19 -1.05 4.65
C ALA A 97 7.03 0.22 3.80
N CYS A 98 5.82 0.75 3.68
CA CYS A 98 5.59 1.98 2.95
C CYS A 98 4.42 2.75 3.59
N SER A 99 4.50 4.09 3.57
CA SER A 99 3.54 4.99 4.19
C SER A 99 2.59 5.54 3.11
N PHE A 100 1.32 5.17 3.19
CA PHE A 100 0.33 5.42 2.16
C PHE A 100 -0.82 6.26 2.68
N LEU A 101 -1.22 7.27 1.91
CA LEU A 101 -2.47 7.99 2.16
C LEU A 101 -3.59 7.20 1.48
N VAL A 102 -4.34 6.45 2.27
CA VAL A 102 -5.47 5.62 1.82
C VAL A 102 -6.78 6.35 2.11
N GLN A 103 -7.53 6.62 1.03
CA GLN A 103 -8.98 6.81 1.11
C GLN A 103 -9.64 5.43 0.90
N VAL A 104 -10.88 5.23 1.37
CA VAL A 104 -11.59 3.92 1.34
C VAL A 104 -12.04 3.47 -0.07
N ALA A 105 -11.15 3.53 -1.06
CA ALA A 105 -11.31 3.07 -2.46
C ALA A 105 -9.98 3.14 -3.24
N VAL A 106 -9.25 4.24 -3.05
CA VAL A 106 -8.04 4.62 -3.80
C VAL A 106 -7.08 5.34 -2.87
N GLY A 107 -5.79 5.21 -3.11
CA GLY A 107 -4.78 5.90 -2.33
C GLY A 107 -3.62 6.41 -3.18
N VAL A 108 -2.80 7.23 -2.54
CA VAL A 108 -1.54 7.73 -3.10
C VAL A 108 -0.37 7.36 -2.21
N ILE A 109 0.74 7.05 -2.85
CA ILE A 109 1.97 6.64 -2.19
C ILE A 109 2.74 7.89 -1.79
N LYS A 110 2.91 8.11 -0.47
CA LYS A 110 3.61 9.29 0.05
C LYS A 110 5.11 9.03 0.17
N GLU A 111 5.49 7.88 0.72
CA GLU A 111 6.89 7.52 0.99
C GLU A 111 7.07 6.00 0.99
N VAL A 112 8.02 5.50 0.21
CA VAL A 112 8.32 4.07 0.05
C VAL A 112 9.65 3.74 0.73
N THR A 113 9.67 2.88 1.74
CA THR A 113 10.92 2.28 2.22
C THR A 113 11.30 1.13 1.27
N LYS A 114 12.18 1.42 0.32
CA LYS A 114 12.68 0.46 -0.66
C LYS A 114 13.59 -0.55 0.05
N LYS A 115 13.31 -1.85 -0.09
CA LYS A 115 14.28 -2.89 0.28
C LYS A 115 15.42 -2.89 -0.73
N GLU A 116 16.67 -2.96 -0.27
CA GLU A 116 17.81 -3.07 -1.19
C GLU A 116 17.67 -4.30 -2.10
N PRO A 117 17.96 -4.19 -3.41
CA PRO A 117 17.77 -5.28 -4.36
C PRO A 117 18.84 -6.36 -4.15
N SER A 118 18.57 -7.31 -3.27
CA SER A 118 19.58 -8.25 -2.79
C SER A 118 20.11 -9.26 -3.82
N PHE A 119 19.45 -9.44 -4.98
CA PHE A 119 19.99 -10.24 -6.09
C PHE A 119 19.42 -9.84 -7.46
N THR A 120 20.11 -8.95 -8.18
CA THR A 120 19.90 -8.79 -9.63
C THR A 120 20.64 -9.91 -10.37
N LYS A 121 19.91 -10.87 -10.95
CA LYS A 121 20.50 -11.76 -11.97
C LYS A 121 20.79 -10.96 -13.23
N VAL A 122 21.99 -10.41 -13.33
CA VAL A 122 22.47 -9.73 -14.53
C VAL A 122 22.49 -10.74 -15.69
N VAL A 123 21.68 -10.47 -16.71
CA VAL A 123 21.75 -11.21 -17.97
C VAL A 123 22.99 -10.74 -18.75
N LYS A 124 23.81 -11.69 -19.21
CA LYS A 124 25.16 -11.47 -19.78
C LYS A 124 25.23 -10.55 -21.01
N THR A 125 24.10 -10.13 -21.56
CA THR A 125 24.01 -9.11 -22.62
C THR A 125 24.18 -7.68 -22.10
N ALA A 126 23.98 -7.42 -20.79
CA ALA A 126 24.11 -6.08 -20.22
C ALA A 126 25.56 -5.61 -19.99
N GLU A 127 26.53 -6.54 -19.91
CA GLU A 127 27.93 -6.25 -19.61
C GLU A 127 28.75 -5.71 -20.81
N LYS A 128 28.13 -5.57 -22.00
CA LYS A 128 28.81 -5.19 -23.26
C LYS A 128 28.35 -3.86 -23.87
N ALA A 129 27.70 -3.01 -23.09
CA ALA A 129 27.23 -1.68 -23.52
C ALA A 129 27.87 -0.54 -22.68
N GLY A 130 29.15 -0.68 -22.37
CA GLY A 130 30.01 0.34 -21.74
C GLY A 130 31.20 0.68 -22.63
#